data_AF-A0A953BZG9-F1
#
_entry.id   AF-A0A953BZG9-F1
#
_cell.length_a   1.000
_cell.length_b   1.000
_cell.length_c   1.000
_cell.angle_alpha   90.00
_cell.angle_beta   90.00
_cell.angle_gamma   90.00
#
_symmetry.space_group_name_H-M   'P 1'
#
loop_
_entity.id
_entity.type
_entity.pdbx_description
1 polymer ?
#
loop_
_entity_poly.entity_id
_entity_poly.type
_entity_poly.pdbx_seq_one_letter_code
_entity_poly.pdbx_strand_id
1 'polypeptide(L)'
;MENPWLAEGEAKARIEACLVAASGEEEGGDAPKQCSDAYFTGCAEVGDWTTHAMNQCQGAALGYWEGVAKAREHAVFAIDDQRLTDYVEVSGIAWERYREARCQRFLLPMGTMYLQMYAACLTETAMERAADLADFLGDEPLIVPEPE
;
A
#
# COMPACT_ATOMS: atom_id res chain seq x y z
N MET A 1 2.05 -24.56 13.48
CA MET A 1 2.33 -24.66 12.03
C MET A 1 2.52 -23.24 11.54
N GLU A 2 3.57 -22.92 10.80
CA GLU A 2 3.75 -21.56 10.26
C GLU A 2 2.65 -21.29 9.22
N ASN A 3 2.06 -20.09 9.23
CA ASN A 3 1.05 -19.70 8.27
C ASN A 3 1.73 -19.48 6.90
N PRO A 4 1.44 -20.31 5.87
CA PRO A 4 2.09 -20.20 4.57
C PRO A 4 1.82 -18.86 3.88
N TRP A 5 0.75 -18.14 4.24
CA TRP A 5 0.44 -16.80 3.70
C TRP A 5 1.39 -15.71 4.20
N LEU A 6 2.18 -16.00 5.23
CA LEU A 6 3.21 -15.12 5.78
C LEU A 6 4.61 -15.45 5.27
N ALA A 7 4.75 -16.44 4.39
CA ALA A 7 6.03 -16.72 3.75
C ALA A 7 6.50 -15.50 2.93
N GLU A 8 7.82 -15.32 2.84
CA GLU A 8 8.41 -14.20 2.12
C GLU A 8 7.88 -14.12 0.68
N GLY A 9 7.39 -12.94 0.29
CA GLY A 9 6.85 -12.70 -1.05
C GLY A 9 5.40 -13.13 -1.29
N GLU A 10 4.75 -13.84 -0.36
CA GLU A 10 3.36 -14.30 -0.57
C GLU A 10 2.34 -13.18 -0.63
N ALA A 11 2.47 -12.16 0.23
CA ALA A 11 1.64 -10.96 0.17
C ALA A 11 1.70 -10.31 -1.22
N LYS A 12 2.93 -10.12 -1.73
CA LYS A 12 3.17 -9.58 -3.08
C LYS A 12 2.50 -10.46 -4.14
N ALA A 13 2.83 -11.75 -4.17
CA ALA A 13 2.34 -12.67 -5.20
C ALA A 13 0.81 -12.69 -5.29
N ARG A 14 0.13 -12.70 -4.14
CA ARG A 14 -1.33 -12.77 -4.08
C ARG A 14 -2.01 -11.46 -4.42
N ILE A 15 -1.50 -10.35 -3.86
CA ILE A 15 -2.07 -9.03 -4.14
C ILE A 15 -1.86 -8.68 -5.61
N GLU A 16 -0.68 -8.91 -6.18
CA GLU A 16 -0.41 -8.66 -7.60
C GLU A 16 -1.25 -9.55 -8.53
N ALA A 17 -1.41 -10.85 -8.22
CA ALA A 17 -2.26 -11.73 -8.99
C ALA A 17 -3.73 -11.26 -9.00
N CYS A 18 -4.22 -10.76 -7.86
CA CYS A 18 -5.55 -10.17 -7.78
C CYS A 18 -5.65 -8.87 -8.60
N LEU A 19 -4.65 -7.98 -8.51
CA LEU A 19 -4.63 -6.72 -9.26
C LEU A 19 -4.65 -6.96 -10.78
N VAL A 20 -3.90 -7.96 -11.27
CA VAL A 20 -3.89 -8.35 -12.68
C VAL A 20 -5.24 -8.93 -13.13
N ALA A 21 -5.93 -9.66 -12.25
CA ALA A 21 -7.28 -10.14 -12.56
C ALA A 21 -8.29 -8.98 -12.62
N ALA A 22 -8.18 -8.02 -11.68
CA ALA A 22 -9.07 -6.87 -11.59
C ALA A 22 -8.88 -5.85 -12.74
N SER A 23 -7.69 -5.77 -13.36
CA SER A 23 -7.46 -4.87 -14.49
C SER A 23 -8.19 -5.26 -15.79
N GLY A 24 -8.86 -6.43 -15.80
CA GLY A 24 -9.71 -6.88 -16.89
C GLY A 24 -11.21 -6.62 -16.72
N GLU A 25 -11.65 -6.03 -15.60
CA GLU A 25 -13.06 -5.73 -15.30
C GLU A 25 -13.39 -4.24 -15.55
N GLU A 26 -14.65 -3.92 -15.93
CA GLU A 26 -15.09 -2.53 -16.22
C GLU A 26 -14.84 -1.58 -15.03
N GLU A 27 -14.35 -0.37 -15.35
CA GLU A 27 -13.91 0.67 -14.42
C GLU A 27 -14.97 1.04 -13.36
N GLY A 28 -14.58 0.97 -12.08
CA GLY A 28 -15.40 1.45 -10.97
C GLY A 28 -15.07 0.90 -9.57
N GLY A 29 -14.16 -0.06 -9.46
CA GLY A 29 -13.77 -0.68 -8.18
C GLY A 29 -12.46 -0.13 -7.58
N ASP A 30 -12.40 -0.05 -6.25
CA ASP A 30 -11.15 0.14 -5.49
C ASP A 30 -10.36 -1.19 -5.44
N ALA A 31 -9.84 -1.61 -6.60
CA ALA A 31 -9.12 -2.87 -6.76
C ALA A 31 -7.92 -3.01 -5.80
N PRO A 32 -7.09 -1.97 -5.55
CA PRO A 32 -6.05 -2.01 -4.51
C PRO A 32 -6.58 -2.46 -3.15
N LYS A 33 -7.64 -1.82 -2.65
CA LYS A 33 -8.23 -2.17 -1.36
C LYS A 33 -8.84 -3.57 -1.38
N GLN A 34 -9.62 -3.91 -2.41
CA GLN A 34 -10.26 -5.21 -2.53
C GLN A 34 -9.24 -6.36 -2.54
N CYS A 35 -8.13 -6.20 -3.27
CA CYS A 35 -7.07 -7.20 -3.33
C CYS A 35 -6.29 -7.31 -2.02
N SER A 36 -6.06 -6.18 -1.34
CA SER A 36 -5.45 -6.18 0.00
C SER A 36 -6.36 -6.86 1.03
N ASP A 37 -7.66 -6.58 1.00
CA ASP A 37 -8.67 -7.16 1.90
C ASP A 37 -8.84 -8.67 1.64
N ALA A 38 -8.79 -9.09 0.37
CA ALA A 38 -8.81 -10.50 -0.02
C ALA A 38 -7.57 -11.26 0.49
N TYR A 39 -6.37 -10.67 0.36
CA TYR A 39 -5.16 -11.24 0.96
C TYR A 39 -5.27 -11.35 2.48
N PHE A 40 -5.67 -10.28 3.16
CA PHE A 40 -5.85 -10.28 4.61
C PHE A 40 -6.81 -11.38 5.07
N THR A 41 -7.96 -11.50 4.41
CA THR A 41 -9.00 -12.48 4.75
C THR A 41 -8.48 -13.91 4.59
N GLY A 42 -7.84 -14.23 3.47
CA GLY A 42 -7.28 -15.57 3.24
C GLY A 42 -6.13 -15.90 4.21
N CYS A 43 -5.28 -14.92 4.52
CA CYS A 43 -4.21 -15.08 5.49
C CYS A 43 -4.74 -15.27 6.92
N ALA A 44 -5.73 -14.50 7.32
CA ALA A 44 -6.32 -14.56 8.66
C ALA A 44 -7.11 -15.86 8.89
N GLU A 45 -7.82 -16.36 7.86
CA GLU A 45 -8.52 -17.65 7.90
C GLU A 45 -7.56 -18.81 8.20
N VAL A 46 -6.39 -18.85 7.54
CA VAL A 46 -5.37 -19.88 7.81
C VAL A 46 -4.71 -19.72 9.18
N GLY A 47 -4.75 -18.52 9.75
CA GLY A 47 -4.27 -18.22 11.10
C GLY A 47 -5.34 -18.27 12.19
N ASP A 48 -6.49 -18.92 11.92
CA ASP A 48 -7.64 -19.09 12.83
C ASP A 48 -8.17 -17.77 13.41
N TRP A 49 -8.05 -16.66 12.68
CA TRP A 49 -8.49 -15.33 13.12
C TRP A 49 -7.93 -14.88 14.47
N THR A 50 -6.81 -15.46 14.91
CA THR A 50 -6.17 -15.04 16.14
C THR A 50 -5.67 -13.60 16.00
N THR A 51 -5.70 -12.82 17.08
CA THR A 51 -5.16 -11.44 17.06
C THR A 51 -3.70 -11.41 16.60
N HIS A 52 -2.92 -12.44 16.92
CA HIS A 52 -1.55 -12.56 16.42
C HIS A 52 -1.51 -12.73 14.90
N ALA A 53 -2.28 -13.67 14.34
CA ALA A 53 -2.35 -13.88 12.90
C ALA A 53 -2.86 -12.65 12.15
N MET A 54 -3.95 -12.02 12.62
CA MET A 54 -4.48 -10.81 11.99
C MET A 54 -3.44 -9.67 11.95
N ASN A 55 -2.69 -9.48 13.03
CA ASN A 55 -1.61 -8.49 13.07
C ASN A 55 -0.50 -8.81 12.07
N GLN A 56 -0.10 -10.08 11.94
CA GLN A 56 0.93 -10.48 10.98
C GLN A 56 0.45 -10.32 9.53
N CYS A 57 -0.77 -10.76 9.24
CA CYS A 57 -1.36 -10.64 7.90
C CYS A 57 -1.51 -9.18 7.48
N GLN A 58 -2.01 -8.32 8.37
CA GLN A 58 -2.11 -6.89 8.06
C GLN A 58 -0.73 -6.24 7.93
N GLY A 59 0.24 -6.65 8.75
CA GLY A 59 1.63 -6.18 8.63
C GLY A 59 2.28 -6.56 7.30
N ALA A 60 2.00 -7.76 6.78
CA ALA A 60 2.50 -8.20 5.48
C ALA A 60 1.86 -7.41 4.33
N ALA A 61 0.55 -7.13 4.40
CA ALA A 61 -0.14 -6.27 3.44
C ALA A 61 0.42 -4.84 3.46
N LEU A 62 0.65 -4.28 4.66
CA LEU A 62 1.28 -2.98 4.84
C LEU A 62 2.68 -2.95 4.20
N GLY A 63 3.53 -3.92 4.50
CA GLY A 63 4.89 -3.99 3.96
C GLY A 63 4.93 -4.06 2.44
N TYR A 64 3.97 -4.76 1.82
CA TYR A 64 3.81 -4.75 0.36
C TYR A 64 3.50 -3.34 -0.17
N TRP A 65 2.47 -2.67 0.36
CA TRP A 65 2.05 -1.36 -0.16
C TRP A 65 3.03 -0.23 0.15
N GLU A 66 3.73 -0.26 1.29
CA GLU A 66 4.87 0.63 1.56
C GLU A 66 6.00 0.41 0.54
N GLY A 67 6.28 -0.85 0.19
CA GLY A 67 7.24 -1.21 -0.84
C GLY A 67 6.84 -0.67 -2.22
N VAL A 68 5.55 -0.77 -2.58
CA VAL A 68 5.02 -0.21 -3.84
C VAL A 68 5.15 1.31 -3.87
N ALA A 69 4.71 2.01 -2.83
CA ALA A 69 4.81 3.47 -2.75
C ALA A 69 6.26 3.94 -2.89
N LYS A 70 7.19 3.30 -2.16
CA LYS A 70 8.62 3.62 -2.23
C LYS A 70 9.23 3.33 -3.60
N ALA A 71 8.85 2.21 -4.24
CA ALA A 71 9.33 1.90 -5.57
C ALA A 71 8.85 2.92 -6.62
N ARG A 72 7.59 3.37 -6.51
CA ARG A 72 7.04 4.43 -7.37
C ARG A 72 7.72 5.77 -7.12
N GLU A 73 7.99 6.11 -5.86
CA GLU A 73 8.74 7.31 -5.50
C GLU A 73 10.13 7.33 -6.14
N HIS A 74 10.88 6.22 -6.03
CA HIS A 74 12.16 6.08 -6.74
C HIS A 74 12.03 6.18 -8.26
N ALA A 75 10.96 5.63 -8.85
CA ALA A 75 10.71 5.72 -10.28
C ALA A 75 10.42 7.16 -10.72
N VAL A 76 9.67 7.93 -9.93
CA VAL A 76 9.41 9.35 -10.20
C VAL A 76 10.69 10.17 -10.11
N PHE A 77 11.54 9.93 -9.12
CA PHE A 77 12.87 10.57 -9.05
C PHE A 77 13.76 10.23 -10.26
N ALA A 78 13.63 9.03 -10.82
CA ALA A 78 14.40 8.60 -11.99
C ALA A 78 13.98 9.27 -13.31
N ILE A 79 12.87 10.01 -13.34
CA ILE A 79 12.45 10.81 -14.51
C ILE A 79 13.37 12.01 -14.74
N ASP A 80 14.15 12.43 -13.73
CA ASP A 80 15.10 13.55 -13.78
C ASP A 80 14.44 14.90 -14.16
N ASP A 81 13.25 15.15 -13.59
CA ASP A 81 12.54 16.44 -13.69
C ASP A 81 12.47 17.11 -12.31
N GLN A 82 13.03 18.33 -12.19
CA GLN A 82 13.09 19.06 -10.92
C GLN A 82 11.70 19.30 -10.31
N ARG A 83 10.65 19.52 -11.12
CA ARG A 83 9.28 19.75 -10.63
C ARG A 83 8.74 18.51 -9.93
N LEU A 84 9.05 17.33 -10.48
CA LEU A 84 8.67 16.04 -9.89
C LEU A 84 9.46 15.77 -8.62
N THR A 85 10.77 16.02 -8.63
CA THR A 85 11.61 15.92 -7.44
C THR A 85 11.09 16.81 -6.31
N ASP A 86 10.86 18.10 -6.57
CA ASP A 86 10.35 19.06 -5.59
C ASP A 86 8.97 18.63 -5.06
N TYR A 87 8.08 18.17 -5.95
CA TYR A 87 6.77 17.66 -5.57
C TYR A 87 6.90 16.45 -4.65
N VAL A 88 7.69 15.44 -5.03
CA VAL A 88 7.82 14.20 -4.26
C VAL A 88 8.40 14.48 -2.88
N GLU A 89 9.42 15.31 -2.76
CA GLU A 89 10.04 15.68 -1.47
C GLU A 89 9.05 16.41 -0.55
N VAL A 90 8.39 17.46 -1.06
CA VAL A 90 7.47 18.27 -0.25
C VAL A 90 6.20 17.50 0.10
N SER A 91 5.60 16.84 -0.90
CA SER A 91 4.38 16.05 -0.70
C SER A 91 4.64 14.82 0.18
N GLY A 92 5.82 14.19 0.10
CA GLY A 92 6.19 13.04 0.92
C GLY A 92 6.23 13.39 2.40
N ILE A 93 6.81 14.54 2.76
CA ILE A 93 6.82 15.04 4.15
C ILE A 93 5.39 15.31 4.64
N ALA A 94 4.56 15.94 3.81
CA ALA A 94 3.17 16.23 4.16
C ALA A 94 2.34 14.95 4.33
N TRP A 95 2.54 13.98 3.43
CA TRP A 95 1.88 12.68 3.47
C TRP A 95 2.25 11.90 4.72
N GLU A 96 3.52 11.81 5.10
CA GLU A 96 3.92 11.08 6.32
C GLU A 96 3.29 11.69 7.58
N ARG A 97 3.25 13.02 7.68
CA ARG A 97 2.58 13.71 8.80
C ARG A 97 1.07 13.43 8.82
N TYR A 98 0.43 13.44 7.65
CA TYR A 98 -0.98 13.10 7.53
C TYR A 98 -1.25 11.64 7.92
N ARG A 99 -0.44 10.71 7.41
CA ARG A 99 -0.49 9.29 7.71
C ARG A 99 -0.36 9.03 9.21
N GLU A 100 0.63 9.65 9.85
CA GLU A 100 0.83 9.58 11.29
C GLU A 100 -0.41 10.09 12.05
N ALA A 101 -0.87 11.31 11.76
CA ALA A 101 -2.01 11.92 12.43
C ALA A 101 -3.33 11.14 12.22
N ARG A 102 -3.55 10.62 11.01
CA ARG A 102 -4.73 9.82 10.65
C ARG A 102 -4.74 8.52 11.44
N CYS A 103 -3.63 7.78 11.45
CA CYS A 103 -3.61 6.41 11.95
C CYS A 103 -3.34 6.29 13.45
N GLN A 104 -2.62 7.23 14.07
CA GLN A 104 -2.34 7.22 15.52
C GLN A 104 -3.59 7.18 16.41
N ARG A 105 -4.77 7.58 15.90
CA ARG A 105 -6.05 7.44 16.63
C ARG A 105 -6.32 6.00 17.08
N PHE A 106 -5.80 5.00 16.36
CA PHE A 106 -5.94 3.59 16.70
C PHE A 106 -4.97 3.15 17.80
N LEU A 107 -3.98 3.96 18.17
CA LEU A 107 -3.10 3.70 19.30
C LEU A 107 -3.61 4.31 20.61
N LEU A 108 -4.65 5.17 20.56
CA LEU A 108 -5.25 5.76 21.75
C LEU A 108 -5.93 4.72 22.66
N PRO A 109 -6.69 3.74 22.13
CA PRO A 109 -7.22 2.66 22.94
C PRO A 109 -6.13 1.65 23.28
N MET A 110 -6.15 1.09 24.49
CA MET A 110 -5.26 -0.01 24.87
C MET A 110 -5.75 -1.33 24.26
N GLY A 111 -4.85 -2.12 23.67
CA GLY A 111 -5.14 -3.49 23.26
C GLY A 111 -4.57 -3.86 21.89
N THR A 112 -4.22 -5.14 21.73
CA THR A 112 -3.61 -5.70 20.51
C THR A 112 -4.56 -5.75 19.31
N MET A 113 -5.87 -5.68 19.55
CA MET A 113 -6.89 -5.58 18.50
C MET A 113 -6.76 -4.27 17.70
N TYR A 114 -6.31 -3.18 18.32
CA TYR A 114 -6.21 -1.91 17.60
C TYR A 114 -4.93 -1.80 16.75
N LEU A 115 -3.94 -2.68 16.99
CA LEU A 115 -2.74 -2.75 16.16
C LEU A 115 -3.07 -3.16 14.72
N GLN A 116 -4.02 -4.08 14.53
CA GLN A 116 -4.44 -4.45 13.17
C GLN A 116 -5.16 -3.29 12.47
N MET A 117 -5.96 -2.50 13.19
CA MET A 117 -6.64 -1.32 12.64
C MET A 117 -5.65 -0.20 12.30
N TYR A 118 -4.63 -0.03 13.14
CA TYR A 118 -3.50 0.85 12.88
C TYR A 118 -2.78 0.44 11.59
N ALA A 119 -2.38 -0.82 11.46
CA ALA A 119 -1.71 -1.32 10.26
C ALA A 119 -2.60 -1.24 9.00
N ALA A 120 -3.91 -1.50 9.13
CA ALA A 120 -4.87 -1.34 8.03
C ALA A 120 -4.96 0.13 7.57
N CYS A 121 -5.04 1.07 8.50
CA CYS A 121 -4.99 2.49 8.18
C CYS A 121 -3.69 2.89 7.46
N LEU A 122 -2.53 2.41 7.94
CA LEU A 122 -1.26 2.66 7.27
C LEU A 122 -1.24 2.06 5.86
N THR A 123 -1.85 0.89 5.67
CA THR A 123 -1.95 0.21 4.38
C THR A 123 -2.76 1.06 3.38
N GLU A 124 -3.91 1.58 3.81
CA GLU A 124 -4.74 2.49 2.99
C GLU A 124 -3.97 3.75 2.59
N THR A 125 -3.27 4.39 3.53
CA THR A 125 -2.48 5.59 3.21
C THR A 125 -1.32 5.30 2.26
N ALA A 126 -0.75 4.09 2.29
CA ALA A 126 0.29 3.66 1.36
C ALA A 126 -0.27 3.37 -0.04
N MET A 127 -1.49 2.80 -0.13
CA MET A 127 -2.22 2.65 -1.39
C MET A 127 -2.54 4.02 -2.02
N GLU A 128 -3.06 4.96 -1.24
CA GLU A 128 -3.31 6.35 -1.67
C GLU A 128 -2.02 6.98 -2.21
N ARG A 129 -0.91 6.91 -1.47
CA ARG A 129 0.38 7.45 -1.94
C ARG A 129 0.89 6.77 -3.19
N ALA A 130 0.75 5.45 -3.29
CA ALA A 130 1.12 4.72 -4.48
C ALA A 130 0.30 5.19 -5.68
N ALA A 131 -1.01 5.43 -5.53
CA ALA A 131 -1.88 5.95 -6.58
C ALA A 131 -1.48 7.36 -7.01
N ASP A 132 -1.29 8.29 -6.07
CA ASP A 132 -0.85 9.66 -6.38
C ASP A 132 0.48 9.68 -7.18
N LEU A 133 1.42 8.80 -6.82
CA LEU A 133 2.69 8.69 -7.54
C LEU A 133 2.54 8.03 -8.92
N ALA A 134 1.50 7.22 -9.13
CA ALA A 134 1.25 6.59 -10.41
C ALA A 134 0.78 7.59 -11.47
N ASP A 135 0.22 8.74 -11.09
CA ASP A 135 -0.17 9.80 -12.04
C ASP A 135 1.00 10.37 -12.85
N PHE A 136 2.23 10.20 -12.34
CA PHE A 136 3.46 10.61 -13.03
C PHE A 136 4.15 9.44 -13.75
N LEU A 137 3.57 8.25 -13.71
CA LEU A 137 4.13 7.01 -14.25
C LEU A 137 3.16 6.41 -15.28
N GLY A 138 3.68 5.58 -16.19
CA GLY A 138 2.85 4.88 -17.18
C GLY A 138 2.80 5.58 -18.54
N ASP A 139 1.77 5.25 -19.33
CA ASP A 139 1.70 5.60 -20.76
C ASP A 139 1.26 7.05 -21.01
N GLU A 140 0.51 7.66 -20.08
CA GLU A 140 0.03 9.05 -20.15
C GLU A 140 0.36 9.82 -18.85
N PRO A 141 1.64 10.07 -18.53
CA PRO A 141 2.01 10.74 -17.30
C PRO A 141 1.58 12.21 -17.34
N LEU A 142 1.11 12.74 -16.19
CA LEU A 142 0.66 14.14 -16.08
C LEU A 142 1.75 15.16 -16.41
N ILE A 143 3.03 14.80 -16.21
CA ILE A 143 4.19 15.61 -16.53
C ILE A 143 5.12 14.80 -17.42
N VAL A 144 5.35 15.28 -18.63
CA VAL A 144 6.34 14.74 -19.57
C VAL A 144 7.56 15.66 -19.55
N PRO A 145 8.79 15.14 -19.37
CA PRO A 145 10.01 15.92 -19.50
C PRO A 145 10.09 16.60 -20.88
N GLU A 146 10.56 17.85 -20.92
CA GLU A 146 10.80 18.50 -22.21
C GLU A 146 11.93 17.74 -22.95
N PRO A 147 11.81 17.50 -24.27
CA PRO A 147 12.89 16.91 -25.03
C PRO A 147 14.10 17.87 -25.06
N GLU A 148 15.31 17.32 -24.89
CA GLU A 148 16.58 18.05 -25.03
C GLU A 148 16.77 18.74 -26.38
#